data_AF-A0A1F5S9K5-F1
#
_entry.id   AF-A0A1F5S9K5-F1
#
_cell.length_a   1.000
_cell.length_b   1.000
_cell.length_c   1.000
_cell.angle_alpha   90.00
_cell.angle_beta   90.00
_cell.angle_gamma   90.00
#
_symmetry.space_group_name_H-M   'P 1'
#
loop_
_entity.id
_entity.type
_entity.pdbx_description
1 polymer ?
#
loop_
_entity_poly.entity_id
_entity_poly.type
_entity_poly.pdbx_seq_one_letter_code
_entity_poly.pdbx_strand_id
1 'polypeptide(L)'
;MDYKFDRPEESKSKEKAILFSNHLIRWLIYAMVFLVPLFFLPDTVDFFDYNKQYLIWLITGISALIWFFRMIILEGRVIWKRTPLDIPVLIFLAANFLIYLFSIDRFLSLWGSYGTFSQSFLNVLAFVLLFFVVTNNF
;
A
#
# COMPACT_ATOMS: atom_id res chain seq x y z
N MET A 1 -38.94 -15.70 -10.35
CA MET A 1 -37.58 -16.22 -10.13
C MET A 1 -36.73 -15.78 -11.31
N ASP A 2 -36.13 -14.60 -11.22
CA ASP A 2 -35.23 -14.09 -12.26
C ASP A 2 -33.89 -14.82 -12.18
N TYR A 3 -33.75 -15.87 -12.99
CA TYR A 3 -32.43 -16.39 -13.33
C TYR A 3 -31.74 -15.33 -14.21
N LYS A 4 -31.02 -14.40 -13.59
CA LYS A 4 -30.02 -13.58 -14.28
C LYS A 4 -28.99 -14.53 -14.87
N PHE A 5 -29.15 -14.87 -16.14
CA PHE A 5 -28.07 -15.38 -16.99
C PHE A 5 -26.98 -14.31 -16.99
N ASP A 6 -26.01 -14.44 -16.09
CA ASP A 6 -24.78 -13.67 -16.13
C ASP A 6 -24.17 -13.93 -17.52
N ARG A 7 -24.15 -12.91 -18.38
CA ARG A 7 -23.70 -13.11 -19.76
C ARG A 7 -22.23 -13.52 -19.73
N PRO A 8 -21.83 -14.61 -20.40
CA PRO A 8 -20.45 -15.12 -20.37
C PRO A 8 -19.40 -14.11 -20.89
N GLU A 9 -19.82 -13.03 -21.55
CA GLU A 9 -18.93 -11.93 -21.96
C GLU A 9 -18.61 -10.95 -20.81
N GLU A 10 -19.55 -10.71 -19.89
CA GLU A 10 -19.37 -9.77 -18.79
C GLU A 10 -18.41 -10.33 -17.73
N SER A 11 -18.47 -11.65 -17.47
CA SER A 11 -17.54 -12.32 -16.56
C SER A 11 -16.11 -12.34 -17.11
N LYS A 12 -15.93 -12.64 -18.41
CA LYS A 12 -14.61 -12.61 -19.09
C LYS A 12 -13.99 -11.22 -19.11
N SER A 13 -14.81 -10.16 -19.24
CA SER A 13 -14.33 -8.78 -19.20
C SER A 13 -13.82 -8.40 -17.80
N LYS A 14 -14.59 -8.73 -16.75
CA LYS A 14 -14.19 -8.51 -15.35
C LYS A 14 -12.91 -9.27 -14.99
N GLU A 15 -12.80 -10.52 -15.43
CA GLU A 15 -11.61 -11.35 -15.22
C GLU A 15 -10.36 -10.72 -15.86
N LYS A 16 -10.45 -10.27 -17.11
CA LYS A 16 -9.34 -9.56 -17.78
C LYS A 16 -8.95 -8.27 -17.03
N ALA A 17 -9.92 -7.51 -16.53
CA ALA A 17 -9.64 -6.29 -15.76
C ALA A 17 -8.94 -6.57 -14.43
N ILE A 18 -9.33 -7.65 -13.73
CA ILE A 18 -8.67 -8.11 -12.50
C ILE A 18 -7.21 -8.52 -12.79
N LEU A 19 -6.99 -9.30 -13.85
CA LEU A 19 -5.64 -9.72 -14.26
C LEU A 19 -4.76 -8.52 -14.63
N PHE A 20 -5.31 -7.53 -15.33
CA PHE A 20 -4.61 -6.29 -15.67
C PHE A 20 -4.22 -5.49 -14.42
N SER A 21 -5.15 -5.33 -13.47
CA SER A 21 -4.88 -4.67 -12.18
C SER A 21 -3.75 -5.36 -11.40
N ASN A 22 -3.76 -6.70 -11.34
CA ASN A 22 -2.67 -7.47 -10.71
C ASN A 22 -1.33 -7.26 -11.44
N HIS A 23 -1.33 -7.21 -12.77
CA HIS A 23 -0.12 -6.95 -13.53
C HIS A 23 0.44 -5.55 -13.26
N LEU A 24 -0.43 -4.53 -13.20
CA LEU A 24 -0.06 -3.15 -12.90
C LEU A 24 0.53 -3.02 -11.49
N ILE A 25 -0.12 -3.60 -10.47
CA ILE A 25 0.39 -3.60 -9.09
C ILE A 25 1.77 -4.26 -9.00
N ARG A 26 1.97 -5.39 -9.68
CA ARG A 26 3.28 -6.08 -9.69
C ARG A 26 4.38 -5.22 -10.30
N TRP A 27 4.11 -4.57 -11.43
CA TRP A 27 5.08 -3.65 -12.04
C TRP A 27 5.40 -2.44 -11.17
N LEU A 28 4.41 -1.87 -10.48
CA LEU A 28 4.63 -0.79 -9.52
C LEU A 28 5.58 -1.23 -8.40
N ILE A 29 5.37 -2.42 -7.85
CA ILE A 29 6.22 -2.96 -6.78
C ILE A 29 7.63 -3.27 -7.28
N TYR A 30 7.79 -3.84 -8.47
CA TYR A 30 9.11 -4.06 -9.07
C TYR A 30 9.84 -2.74 -9.34
N ALA A 31 9.14 -1.74 -9.87
CA ALA A 31 9.67 -0.41 -10.05
C ALA A 31 10.11 0.21 -8.72
N MET A 32 9.32 0.07 -7.66
CA MET A 32 9.68 0.55 -6.33
C MET A 32 10.98 -0.09 -5.82
N VAL A 33 11.08 -1.42 -5.84
CA VAL A 33 12.26 -2.15 -5.37
C VAL A 33 13.52 -1.75 -6.14
N PHE A 34 13.38 -1.48 -7.45
CA PHE A 34 14.49 -1.05 -8.30
C PHE A 34 14.85 0.44 -8.11
N LEU A 35 13.85 1.31 -7.96
CA LEU A 35 14.06 2.76 -7.88
C LEU A 35 14.54 3.19 -6.50
N VAL A 36 14.04 2.60 -5.41
CA VAL A 36 14.44 2.97 -4.03
C VAL A 36 15.96 3.04 -3.81
N PRO A 37 16.78 2.04 -4.23
CA PRO A 37 18.23 2.13 -4.09
C PRO A 37 18.91 3.11 -5.06
N LEU A 38 18.24 3.52 -6.13
CA LEU A 38 18.79 4.41 -7.17
C LEU A 38 18.37 5.87 -6.99
N PHE A 39 17.30 6.12 -6.23
CA PHE A 39 16.65 7.41 -6.13
C PHE A 39 17.30 8.30 -5.07
N PHE A 40 18.23 9.14 -5.53
CA PHE A 40 18.88 10.19 -4.74
C PHE A 40 18.73 11.53 -5.46
N LEU A 41 18.19 12.54 -4.75
CA LEU A 41 18.17 13.92 -5.25
C LEU A 41 19.12 14.76 -4.41
N PRO A 42 20.04 15.52 -5.03
CA PRO A 42 21.05 16.30 -4.32
C PRO A 42 20.51 17.56 -3.62
N ASP A 43 19.37 18.09 -4.05
CA ASP A 43 18.84 19.38 -3.59
C ASP A 43 17.77 19.28 -2.48
N THR A 44 17.65 18.13 -1.78
CA THR A 44 16.67 17.96 -0.70
C THR A 44 17.27 18.08 0.70
N VAL A 45 16.43 18.46 1.67
CA VAL A 45 16.84 18.76 3.05
C VAL A 45 17.51 17.56 3.76
N ASP A 46 17.13 16.35 3.36
CA ASP A 46 17.84 15.12 3.70
C ASP A 46 18.17 14.39 2.39
N PHE A 47 19.46 14.21 2.14
CA PHE A 47 19.98 13.68 0.87
C PHE A 47 19.62 12.20 0.68
N PHE A 48 19.56 11.43 1.77
CA PHE A 48 19.55 9.96 1.71
C PHE A 48 18.19 9.36 1.98
N ASP A 49 17.44 9.85 2.98
CA ASP A 49 16.24 9.16 3.47
C ASP A 49 14.95 9.76 2.92
N TYR A 50 14.85 11.09 2.86
CA TYR A 50 13.60 11.77 2.52
C TYR A 50 13.05 11.39 1.14
N ASN A 51 13.91 11.39 0.12
CA ASN A 51 13.53 11.08 -1.26
C ASN A 51 12.99 9.65 -1.40
N LYS A 52 13.63 8.69 -0.71
CA LYS A 52 13.23 7.29 -0.76
C LYS A 52 11.90 7.07 -0.07
N GLN A 53 11.66 7.72 1.07
CA GLN A 53 10.42 7.52 1.80
C GLN A 53 9.23 8.08 1.04
N TYR A 54 9.39 9.24 0.39
CA TYR A 54 8.36 9.78 -0.50
C TYR A 54 8.04 8.85 -1.66
N LEU A 55 9.05 8.25 -2.28
CA LEU A 55 8.85 7.29 -3.36
C LEU A 55 8.08 6.05 -2.88
N ILE A 56 8.43 5.51 -1.72
CA ILE A 56 7.72 4.38 -1.09
C ILE A 56 6.27 4.76 -0.80
N TRP A 57 6.01 5.92 -0.19
CA TRP A 57 4.66 6.37 0.13
C TRP A 57 3.81 6.55 -1.12
N LEU A 58 4.37 7.15 -2.18
CA LEU A 58 3.68 7.39 -3.44
C LEU A 58 3.33 6.07 -4.16
N ILE A 59 4.30 5.18 -4.34
CA ILE A 59 4.06 3.92 -5.08
C ILE A 59 3.14 2.99 -4.27
N THR A 60 3.33 2.91 -2.95
CA THR A 60 2.46 2.13 -2.07
C THR A 60 1.03 2.68 -2.08
N GLY A 61 0.87 4.01 -2.00
CA GLY A 61 -0.44 4.66 -2.04
C GLY A 61 -1.18 4.37 -3.35
N ILE A 62 -0.51 4.50 -4.49
CA ILE A 62 -1.09 4.18 -5.81
C ILE A 62 -1.47 2.69 -5.89
N SER A 63 -0.59 1.80 -5.45
CA SER A 63 -0.83 0.35 -5.49
C SER A 63 -2.00 -0.06 -4.59
N ALA A 64 -2.08 0.52 -3.38
CA ALA A 64 -3.18 0.32 -2.46
C ALA A 64 -4.50 0.85 -3.03
N LEU A 65 -4.50 2.04 -3.64
CA LEU A 65 -5.69 2.60 -4.28
C LEU A 65 -6.20 1.70 -5.41
N ILE A 66 -5.32 1.22 -6.30
CA ILE A 66 -5.68 0.29 -7.37
C ILE A 66 -6.30 -0.99 -6.78
N TRP A 67 -5.69 -1.53 -5.73
CA TRP A 67 -6.19 -2.73 -5.05
C TRP A 67 -7.57 -2.49 -4.41
N PHE A 68 -7.77 -1.38 -3.70
CA PHE A 68 -9.06 -1.01 -3.12
C PHE A 68 -10.15 -0.80 -4.18
N PHE A 69 -9.85 -0.07 -5.25
CA PHE A 69 -10.79 0.14 -6.35
C PHE A 69 -11.17 -1.18 -7.02
N ARG A 70 -10.21 -2.10 -7.23
CA ARG A 70 -10.52 -3.43 -7.75
C ARG A 70 -11.50 -4.18 -6.85
N MET A 71 -11.25 -4.22 -5.54
CA MET A 71 -12.12 -4.93 -4.61
C MET A 71 -13.55 -4.37 -4.61
N ILE A 72 -13.70 -3.04 -4.64
CA ILE A 72 -15.01 -2.38 -4.59
C ILE A 72 -15.77 -2.53 -5.91
N ILE A 73 -15.10 -2.31 -7.05
CA ILE A 73 -15.77 -2.17 -8.36
C ILE A 73 -15.86 -3.50 -9.12
N LEU A 74 -14.80 -4.31 -9.08
CA LEU A 74 -14.69 -5.51 -9.93
C LEU A 74 -15.13 -6.77 -9.19
N GLU A 75 -14.70 -6.95 -7.95
CA GLU A 75 -14.98 -8.18 -7.17
C GLU A 75 -16.27 -8.05 -6.35
N GLY A 76 -16.63 -6.84 -5.91
CA GLY A 76 -17.80 -6.58 -5.07
C GLY A 76 -17.75 -7.27 -3.71
N ARG A 77 -16.61 -7.86 -3.36
CA ARG A 77 -16.34 -8.58 -2.11
C ARG A 77 -14.91 -8.27 -1.71
N VAL A 78 -14.68 -8.15 -0.40
CA VAL A 78 -13.32 -8.00 0.12
C VAL A 78 -12.67 -9.38 0.11
N ILE A 79 -11.92 -9.69 -0.95
CA ILE A 79 -11.12 -10.91 -1.02
C ILE A 79 -9.84 -10.68 -0.24
N TRP A 80 -9.81 -11.17 1.00
CA TRP A 80 -8.67 -11.05 1.91
C TRP A 80 -8.05 -12.43 2.14
N LYS A 81 -6.81 -12.61 1.70
CA LYS A 81 -5.99 -13.78 2.02
C LYS A 81 -5.52 -13.66 3.45
N ARG A 82 -6.21 -14.36 4.37
CA ARG A 82 -5.85 -14.34 5.79
C ARG A 82 -4.52 -15.03 6.02
N THR A 83 -3.58 -14.33 6.63
CA THR A 83 -2.32 -14.92 7.10
C THR A 83 -2.23 -14.82 8.62
N PRO A 84 -1.55 -15.77 9.30
CA PRO A 84 -1.33 -15.66 10.74
C PRO A 84 -0.52 -14.41 11.13
N LEU A 85 0.21 -13.80 10.18
CA LEU A 85 0.95 -12.57 10.36
C LEU A 85 0.06 -11.32 10.35
N ASP A 86 -1.18 -11.41 9.86
CA ASP A 86 -2.10 -10.26 9.81
C ASP A 86 -2.35 -9.68 11.20
N ILE A 87 -2.51 -10.56 12.21
CA ILE A 87 -2.81 -10.15 13.59
C ILE A 87 -1.61 -9.39 14.21
N PRO A 88 -0.38 -9.95 14.24
CA PRO A 88 0.80 -9.22 14.70
C PRO A 88 1.00 -7.87 13.99
N VAL A 89 0.83 -7.83 12.67
CA VAL A 89 1.03 -6.62 11.87
C VAL A 89 0.01 -5.54 12.24
N LEU A 90 -1.27 -5.91 12.42
CA LEU A 90 -2.32 -4.98 12.84
C LEU A 90 -2.14 -4.50 14.28
N ILE A 91 -1.72 -5.38 15.19
CA ILE A 91 -1.39 -4.99 16.58
C ILE A 91 -0.23 -3.99 16.57
N PHE A 92 0.81 -4.25 15.78
CA PHE A 92 1.95 -3.34 15.63
C PHE A 92 1.51 -1.97 15.09
N LEU A 93 0.65 -1.94 14.06
CA LEU A 93 0.10 -0.69 13.53
C LEU A 93 -0.72 0.06 14.60
N ALA A 94 -1.56 -0.65 15.35
CA ALA A 94 -2.38 -0.07 16.41
C ALA A 94 -1.51 0.52 17.54
N ALA A 95 -0.44 -0.16 17.93
CA ALA A 95 0.51 0.35 18.90
C ALA A 95 1.18 1.65 18.42
N ASN A 96 1.65 1.69 17.17
CA ASN A 96 2.21 2.91 16.57
C ASN A 96 1.18 4.04 16.46
N PHE A 97 -0.08 3.71 16.16
CA PHE A 97 -1.16 4.68 16.13
C PHE A 97 -1.43 5.29 17.50
N LEU A 98 -1.39 4.49 18.58
CA LEU A 98 -1.50 4.98 19.96
C LEU A 98 -0.33 5.90 20.32
N ILE A 99 0.89 5.54 19.93
CA ILE A 99 2.08 6.40 20.13
C ILE A 99 1.87 7.75 19.45
N TYR A 100 1.41 7.76 18.18
CA TYR A 100 1.06 8.98 17.47
C TYR A 100 -0.01 9.81 18.20
N LEU A 101 -1.08 9.17 18.68
CA LEU A 101 -2.21 9.86 19.32
C LEU A 101 -1.83 10.55 20.63
N PHE A 102 -0.98 9.90 21.43
CA PHE A 102 -0.49 10.42 22.72
C PHE A 102 0.79 11.26 22.60
N SER A 103 1.32 11.44 21.40
CA SER A 103 2.54 12.22 21.21
C SER A 103 2.33 13.71 21.47
N ILE A 104 3.35 14.33 22.06
CA ILE A 104 3.41 15.77 22.33
C ILE A 104 3.38 16.55 21.00
N ASP A 105 4.17 16.10 20.02
CA ASP A 105 4.17 16.65 18.68
C ASP A 105 3.64 15.61 17.69
N ARG A 106 2.35 15.74 17.40
CA ARG A 106 1.65 14.88 16.44
C ARG A 106 2.15 15.07 15.02
N PHE A 107 2.59 16.27 14.64
CA PHE A 107 3.06 16.51 13.27
C PHE A 107 4.38 15.79 13.02
N LEU A 108 5.33 15.93 13.94
CA LEU A 108 6.61 15.20 13.87
C LEU A 108 6.42 13.69 13.96
N SER A 109 5.44 13.22 14.73
CA SER A 109 5.17 11.77 14.84
C SER A 109 4.52 11.19 13.59
N LEU A 110 3.69 11.98 12.91
CA LEU A 110 3.00 11.57 11.69
C LEU A 110 3.96 11.53 10.49
N TRP A 111 4.70 12.62 10.28
CA TRP A 111 5.56 12.81 9.10
C TRP A 111 7.01 12.37 9.32
N GLY A 112 7.47 12.34 10.57
CA GLY A 112 8.90 12.23 10.91
C GLY A 112 9.59 13.58 10.97
N SER A 113 10.79 13.60 11.56
CA SER A 113 11.68 14.75 11.56
C SER A 113 12.85 14.54 10.60
N TYR A 114 13.68 15.57 10.41
CA TYR A 114 14.93 15.49 9.66
C TYR A 114 15.79 14.32 10.17
N GLY A 115 16.17 13.40 9.27
CA GLY A 115 16.92 12.18 9.60
C GLY A 115 16.11 11.06 10.26
N THR A 116 14.81 11.23 10.52
CA THR A 116 13.96 10.21 11.18
C THR A 116 12.66 9.90 10.42
N PHE A 117 12.54 10.33 9.16
CA PHE A 117 11.38 10.06 8.30
C PHE A 117 11.02 8.56 8.21
N SER A 118 12.02 7.70 8.33
CA SER A 118 11.85 6.23 8.36
C SER A 118 11.11 5.72 9.60
N GLN A 119 11.11 6.47 10.70
CA GLN A 119 10.47 6.11 11.96
C GLN A 119 9.05 6.70 12.09
N SER A 120 8.58 7.42 11.08
CA SER A 120 7.27 8.06 11.09
C SER A 120 6.13 7.05 11.06
N PHE A 121 4.98 7.43 11.63
CA PHE A 121 3.76 6.63 11.54
C PHE A 121 3.35 6.37 10.08
N LEU A 122 3.51 7.38 9.20
CA LEU A 122 3.22 7.21 7.77
C LEU A 122 4.07 6.10 7.13
N ASN A 123 5.33 5.97 7.52
CA ASN A 123 6.18 4.92 7.00
C ASN A 123 5.75 3.53 7.49
N VAL A 124 5.38 3.41 8.77
CA VAL A 124 4.80 2.17 9.31
C VAL A 124 3.51 1.82 8.56
N LEU A 125 2.62 2.79 8.37
CA LEU A 125 1.37 2.61 7.63
C LEU A 125 1.63 2.18 6.18
N ALA A 126 2.61 2.78 5.50
CA ALA A 126 3.00 2.41 4.15
C ALA A 126 3.48 0.95 4.10
N PHE A 127 4.36 0.51 5.00
CA PHE A 127 4.81 -0.89 5.01
C PHE A 127 3.68 -1.88 5.31
N VAL A 128 2.74 -1.53 6.19
CA VAL A 128 1.56 -2.37 6.47
C VAL A 128 0.65 -2.48 5.24
N LEU A 129 0.37 -1.35 4.57
CA LEU A 129 -0.39 -1.38 3.32
C LEU A 129 0.32 -2.19 2.24
N LEU A 130 1.64 -2.03 2.11
CA LEU A 130 2.44 -2.77 1.16
C LEU A 130 2.40 -4.28 1.45
N PHE A 131 2.49 -4.69 2.72
CA PHE A 131 2.35 -6.08 3.14
C PHE A 131 1.01 -6.67 2.66
N PHE A 132 -0.10 -5.95 2.87
CA PHE A 132 -1.42 -6.42 2.43
C PHE A 132 -1.55 -6.44 0.90
N VAL A 133 -1.05 -5.42 0.21
CA VAL A 133 -1.06 -5.39 -1.26
C VAL A 133 -0.23 -6.55 -1.81
N VAL A 134 0.97 -6.81 -1.30
CA VAL A 134 1.81 -7.92 -1.77
C VAL A 134 1.11 -9.27 -1.50
N THR A 135 0.64 -9.50 -0.27
CA THR A 135 0.05 -10.78 0.13
C THR A 135 -1.21 -11.14 -0.67
N ASN A 136 -1.99 -10.15 -1.10
CA ASN A 136 -3.23 -10.37 -1.85
C ASN A 136 -3.05 -10.36 -3.38
N ASN A 137 -1.89 -9.92 -3.90
CA ASN A 137 -1.65 -9.78 -5.34
C ASN A 137 -0.53 -10.68 -5.89
N PHE A 138 0.18 -11.41 -5.02
CA PHE A 138 1.20 -12.41 -5.36
C PHE A 138 0.86 -13.76 -4.71
#